data_AF-A0A1H7SZJ7-F1
#
_entry.id   AF-A0A1H7SZJ7-F1
#
_cell.length_a   1.000
_cell.length_b   1.000
_cell.length_c   1.000
_cell.angle_alpha   90.00
_cell.angle_beta   90.00
_cell.angle_gamma   90.00
#
_symmetry.space_group_name_H-M   'P 1'
#
loop_
_entity.id
_entity.type
_entity.pdbx_description
1 polymer ?
#
loop_
_entity_poly.entity_id
_entity_poly.type
_entity_poly.pdbx_seq_one_letter_code
_entity_poly.pdbx_strand_id
1 'polypeptide(L)'
;SSADKKTMQYSLVKTEDGKYFKSNHCLAEFFFTDTYPPLFNIPYGTINIGQDTLSIQGMADVYWKGLNLPSHWPFPLDLRIETTLMPNRWLLQREYLSKKFENNGESAYQFWTFTDWSTQDGYNLHRGIDRFVYIPDKGIVGGSYDFYFLFEENWGFIEKGRDRHTKTRDELWQNVLEEKVMLAEELK
;
A
#
# COMPACT_ATOMS: atom_id res chain seq x y z
N SER A 1 8.08 -8.50 -14.16
CA SER A 1 8.32 -9.14 -12.86
C SER A 1 8.26 -8.05 -11.81
N SER A 2 7.34 -8.14 -10.84
CA SER A 2 7.29 -7.22 -9.68
C SER A 2 8.36 -7.55 -8.62
N ALA A 3 9.15 -8.61 -8.83
CA ALA A 3 10.19 -9.07 -7.92
C ALA A 3 11.37 -8.09 -7.80
N ASP A 4 11.62 -7.24 -8.80
CA ASP A 4 12.76 -6.31 -8.77
C ASP A 4 12.55 -5.13 -7.82
N LYS A 5 11.36 -4.99 -7.23
CA LYS A 5 10.97 -3.87 -6.37
C LYS A 5 10.85 -4.23 -4.90
N LYS A 6 10.96 -5.52 -4.54
CA LYS A 6 10.88 -5.96 -3.14
C LYS A 6 11.83 -7.09 -2.83
N THR A 7 12.30 -7.16 -1.59
CA THR A 7 13.15 -8.26 -1.14
C THR A 7 13.08 -8.47 0.37
N MET A 8 13.27 -9.73 0.79
CA MET A 8 13.40 -10.12 2.21
C MET A 8 14.87 -10.21 2.66
N GLN A 9 15.82 -9.82 1.81
CA GLN A 9 17.25 -9.97 2.06
C GLN A 9 17.81 -8.94 3.05
N TYR A 10 17.10 -7.84 3.27
CA TYR A 10 17.51 -6.80 4.22
C TYR A 10 16.93 -7.07 5.61
N SER A 11 17.50 -6.40 6.61
CA SER A 11 16.95 -6.38 7.97
C SER A 11 17.00 -4.96 8.50
N LEU A 12 15.94 -4.56 9.19
CA LEU A 12 15.92 -3.31 9.92
C LEU A 12 16.67 -3.50 11.25
N VAL A 13 17.58 -2.58 11.53
CA VAL A 13 18.31 -2.54 12.81
C VAL A 13 17.95 -1.24 13.51
N LYS A 14 17.45 -1.36 14.75
CA LYS A 14 17.18 -0.23 15.64
C LYS A 14 18.14 -0.29 16.82
N THR A 15 18.71 0.86 17.19
CA THR A 15 19.46 1.01 18.44
C THR A 15 18.67 1.90 19.37
N GLU A 16 18.41 1.43 20.59
CA GLU A 16 17.65 2.15 21.61
C GLU A 16 18.21 1.80 22.98
N ASP A 17 18.53 2.82 23.80
CA ASP A 17 19.14 2.68 25.12
C ASP A 17 20.39 1.77 25.14
N GLY A 18 21.24 1.89 24.11
CA GLY A 18 22.46 1.09 23.96
C GLY A 18 22.22 -0.40 23.60
N LYS A 19 20.96 -0.81 23.38
CA LYS A 19 20.59 -2.15 22.93
C LYS A 19 20.34 -2.17 21.42
N TYR A 20 20.68 -3.28 20.80
CA TYR A 20 20.45 -3.53 19.37
C TYR A 20 19.26 -4.45 19.17
N PHE A 21 18.34 -4.03 18.31
CA PHE A 21 17.18 -4.79 17.90
C PHE A 21 17.26 -5.03 16.40
N LYS A 22 17.03 -6.26 15.97
CA LYS A 22 16.99 -6.66 14.56
C LYS A 22 15.60 -7.21 14.23
N SER A 23 15.04 -6.81 13.10
CA SER A 23 13.81 -7.40 12.59
C SER A 23 14.00 -8.89 12.26
N ASN A 24 13.09 -9.74 12.72
CA ASN A 24 13.04 -11.16 12.31
C ASN A 24 12.57 -11.32 10.86
N HIS A 25 11.67 -10.44 10.42
CA HIS A 25 11.17 -10.36 9.05
C HIS A 25 11.16 -8.90 8.60
N CYS A 26 11.71 -8.61 7.42
CA CYS A 26 11.73 -7.28 6.83
C CYS A 26 11.48 -7.40 5.33
N LEU A 27 10.32 -6.92 4.89
CA LEU A 27 10.04 -6.70 3.49
C LEU A 27 10.57 -5.30 3.14
N ALA A 28 11.67 -5.25 2.40
CA ALA A 28 12.18 -4.00 1.86
C ALA A 28 11.57 -3.74 0.49
N GLU A 29 11.08 -2.53 0.27
CA GLU A 29 10.49 -2.07 -0.99
C GLU A 29 11.27 -0.88 -1.55
N PHE A 30 11.45 -0.86 -2.86
CA PHE A 30 12.21 0.15 -3.57
C PHE A 30 11.34 0.90 -4.57
N PHE A 31 11.42 2.22 -4.51
CA PHE A 31 10.70 3.12 -5.39
C PHE A 31 11.67 4.01 -6.15
N PHE A 32 11.36 4.28 -7.41
CA PHE A 32 11.94 5.41 -8.13
C PHE A 32 11.13 6.66 -7.85
N THR A 33 11.79 7.81 -7.79
CA THR A 33 11.13 9.11 -7.68
C THR A 33 11.32 9.86 -8.99
N ASP A 34 10.25 10.43 -9.52
CA ASP A 34 10.31 11.20 -10.77
C ASP A 34 9.15 12.20 -10.86
N THR A 35 9.18 13.07 -11.88
CA THR A 35 8.14 14.05 -12.18
C THR A 35 7.81 14.03 -13.68
N TYR A 36 7.01 13.04 -14.06
CA TYR A 36 6.48 12.92 -15.42
C TYR A 36 5.07 13.50 -15.51
N PRO A 37 4.69 14.12 -16.65
CA PRO A 37 3.32 14.54 -16.88
C PRO A 37 2.37 13.34 -16.95
N PRO A 38 1.05 13.53 -16.72
CA PRO A 38 0.06 12.46 -16.65
C PRO A 38 -0.15 11.70 -17.97
N LEU A 39 0.43 12.21 -19.08
CA LEU A 39 0.40 11.57 -20.40
C LEU A 39 1.19 10.25 -20.44
N PHE A 40 2.16 10.06 -19.53
CA PHE A 40 2.98 8.85 -19.51
C PHE A 40 2.32 7.74 -18.69
N ASN A 41 2.40 6.52 -19.22
CA ASN A 41 2.04 5.31 -18.51
C ASN A 41 3.18 4.93 -17.56
N ILE A 42 3.07 5.34 -16.29
CA ILE A 42 4.13 5.16 -15.29
C ILE A 42 4.20 3.70 -14.81
N PRO A 43 5.40 3.08 -14.79
CA PRO A 43 5.55 1.71 -14.33
C PRO A 43 5.45 1.60 -12.81
N TYR A 44 5.07 0.41 -12.34
CA TYR A 44 5.06 0.05 -10.91
C TYR A 44 6.39 0.32 -10.21
N GLY A 45 6.32 0.77 -8.95
CA GLY A 45 7.45 1.15 -8.13
C GLY A 45 7.94 2.57 -8.44
N THR A 46 7.05 3.48 -8.86
CA THR A 46 7.42 4.86 -9.20
C THR A 46 6.54 5.88 -8.48
N ILE A 47 7.17 6.72 -7.68
CA ILE A 47 6.57 7.90 -7.05
C ILE A 47 6.65 9.04 -8.07
N ASN A 48 5.58 9.20 -8.85
CA ASN A 48 5.46 10.31 -9.81
C ASN A 48 4.57 11.42 -9.24
N ILE A 49 5.14 12.55 -8.81
CA ILE A 49 4.38 13.70 -8.27
C ILE A 49 3.75 14.59 -9.36
N GLY A 50 4.13 14.37 -10.63
CA GLY A 50 3.64 15.11 -11.80
C GLY A 50 2.30 14.61 -12.37
N GLN A 51 1.77 13.49 -11.88
CA GLN A 51 0.50 12.92 -12.34
C GLN A 51 -0.73 13.69 -11.79
N ASP A 52 -1.87 13.52 -12.45
CA ASP A 52 -3.16 13.96 -11.94
C ASP A 52 -3.59 13.11 -10.74
N THR A 53 -4.35 13.71 -9.83
CA THR A 53 -4.82 13.00 -8.64
C THR A 53 -5.97 12.06 -8.98
N LEU A 54 -5.89 10.81 -8.54
CA LEU A 54 -6.96 9.84 -8.58
C LEU A 54 -7.07 9.17 -7.22
N SER A 55 -8.26 9.20 -6.60
CA SER A 55 -8.50 8.50 -5.34
C SER A 55 -8.88 7.03 -5.56
N ILE A 56 -8.77 6.22 -4.52
CA ILE A 56 -9.25 4.83 -4.51
C ILE A 56 -10.75 4.78 -4.82
N GLN A 57 -11.56 5.63 -4.20
CA GLN A 57 -12.99 5.71 -4.48
C GLN A 57 -13.26 6.08 -5.95
N GLY A 58 -12.50 7.04 -6.49
CA GLY A 58 -12.62 7.44 -7.90
C GLY A 58 -12.30 6.29 -8.86
N MET A 59 -11.25 5.51 -8.56
CA MET A 59 -10.95 4.30 -9.33
C MET A 59 -12.05 3.24 -9.17
N ALA A 60 -12.54 2.99 -7.95
CA ALA A 60 -13.58 2.00 -7.69
C ALA A 60 -14.86 2.31 -8.49
N ASP A 61 -15.26 3.59 -8.53
CA ASP A 61 -16.42 4.04 -9.31
C ASP A 61 -16.25 3.75 -10.81
N VAL A 62 -15.05 3.98 -11.37
CA VAL A 62 -14.75 3.67 -12.77
C VAL A 62 -14.69 2.16 -13.00
N TYR A 63 -14.06 1.42 -12.08
CA TYR A 63 -13.91 -0.02 -12.15
C TYR A 63 -15.26 -0.73 -12.21
N TRP A 64 -16.20 -0.35 -11.33
CA TRP A 64 -17.54 -0.93 -11.29
C TRP A 64 -18.45 -0.50 -12.44
N LYS A 65 -18.25 0.70 -13.02
CA LYS A 65 -19.09 1.22 -14.11
C LYS A 65 -18.58 0.88 -15.52
N GLY A 66 -17.27 0.77 -15.70
CA GLY A 66 -16.64 1.07 -16.99
C GLY A 66 -15.75 -0.01 -17.57
N LEU A 67 -15.35 -1.02 -16.82
CA LEU A 67 -14.58 -2.10 -17.39
C LEU A 67 -15.55 -3.16 -17.91
N ASN A 68 -15.43 -3.55 -19.19
CA ASN A 68 -15.99 -4.81 -19.73
C ASN A 68 -15.29 -6.04 -19.08
N LEU A 69 -14.92 -5.93 -17.80
CA LEU A 69 -14.58 -7.06 -16.98
C LEU A 69 -15.86 -7.86 -16.77
N PRO A 70 -15.77 -9.19 -16.70
CA PRO A 70 -16.92 -9.97 -16.31
C PRO A 70 -17.47 -9.42 -14.99
N SER A 71 -18.78 -9.23 -14.88
CA SER A 71 -19.46 -8.57 -13.76
C SER A 71 -19.22 -9.20 -12.37
N HIS A 72 -18.48 -10.32 -12.31
CA HIS A 72 -18.11 -11.04 -11.11
C HIS A 72 -16.73 -10.69 -10.55
N TRP A 73 -15.93 -9.84 -11.19
CA TRP A 73 -14.59 -9.50 -10.67
C TRP A 73 -14.70 -8.36 -9.66
N PRO A 74 -14.41 -8.60 -8.36
CA PRO A 74 -14.45 -7.57 -7.34
C PRO A 74 -13.39 -6.50 -7.60
N PHE A 75 -13.55 -5.34 -6.98
CA PHE A 75 -12.51 -4.31 -7.00
C PHE A 75 -11.26 -4.86 -6.28
N PRO A 76 -10.03 -4.76 -6.86
CA PRO A 76 -8.87 -5.47 -6.35
C PRO A 76 -8.46 -5.12 -4.90
N LEU A 77 -8.81 -3.94 -4.40
CA LEU A 77 -8.48 -3.51 -3.04
C LEU A 77 -9.62 -3.76 -2.02
N ASP A 78 -10.75 -4.35 -2.44
CA ASP A 78 -11.90 -4.55 -1.55
C ASP A 78 -11.62 -5.63 -0.49
N LEU A 79 -11.35 -5.20 0.74
CA LEU A 79 -10.98 -6.05 1.87
C LEU A 79 -12.11 -6.96 2.39
N ARG A 80 -13.34 -6.69 1.97
CA ARG A 80 -14.51 -7.50 2.33
C ARG A 80 -14.51 -8.82 1.56
N ILE A 81 -13.72 -8.90 0.49
CA ILE A 81 -13.57 -10.08 -0.35
C ILE A 81 -12.27 -10.80 0.05
N GLU A 82 -12.38 -12.07 0.42
CA GLU A 82 -11.25 -12.87 0.91
C GLU A 82 -10.12 -13.03 -0.12
N THR A 83 -10.47 -13.05 -1.40
CA THR A 83 -9.51 -13.19 -2.49
C THR A 83 -9.90 -12.30 -3.64
N THR A 84 -9.03 -11.36 -3.97
CA THR A 84 -9.11 -10.58 -5.19
C THR A 84 -7.97 -10.97 -6.11
N LEU A 85 -8.27 -11.03 -7.41
CA LEU A 85 -7.28 -11.25 -8.45
C LEU A 85 -7.46 -10.14 -9.50
N MET A 86 -6.36 -9.55 -9.94
CA MET A 86 -6.34 -8.52 -10.97
C MET A 86 -5.84 -9.14 -12.28
N PRO A 87 -6.72 -9.34 -13.28
CA PRO A 87 -6.29 -9.72 -14.61
C PRO A 87 -5.25 -8.73 -15.14
N ASN A 88 -4.22 -9.24 -15.83
CA ASN A 88 -3.15 -8.40 -16.38
C ASN A 88 -2.45 -7.52 -15.35
N ARG A 89 -2.33 -7.98 -14.10
CA ARG A 89 -1.69 -7.25 -13.01
C ARG A 89 -0.37 -6.58 -13.39
N TRP A 90 0.50 -7.28 -14.11
CA TRP A 90 1.81 -6.78 -14.54
C TRP A 90 1.75 -5.56 -15.47
N LEU A 91 0.61 -5.30 -16.14
CA LEU A 91 0.35 -4.11 -16.95
C LEU A 91 -0.31 -2.99 -16.14
N LEU A 92 -1.21 -3.35 -15.23
CA LEU A 92 -2.10 -2.39 -14.56
C LEU A 92 -1.54 -1.90 -13.23
N GLN A 93 -0.73 -2.72 -12.55
CA GLN A 93 -0.19 -2.39 -11.23
C GLN A 93 0.67 -1.12 -11.30
N ARG A 94 0.41 -0.17 -10.41
CA ARG A 94 1.12 1.12 -10.28
C ARG A 94 0.71 1.88 -9.03
N GLU A 95 1.46 2.93 -8.74
CA GLU A 95 1.18 3.92 -7.71
C GLU A 95 0.41 5.11 -8.31
N TYR A 96 -0.76 5.39 -7.75
CA TYR A 96 -1.54 6.57 -8.08
C TYR A 96 -1.34 7.64 -7.01
N LEU A 97 -1.14 8.87 -7.43
CA LEU A 97 -1.19 10.03 -6.55
C LEU A 97 -2.65 10.32 -6.22
N SER A 98 -3.05 10.35 -4.96
CA SER A 98 -4.43 10.69 -4.58
C SER A 98 -4.58 12.08 -3.99
N LYS A 99 -3.57 12.58 -3.28
CA LYS A 99 -3.65 13.86 -2.59
C LYS A 99 -2.32 14.61 -2.61
N LYS A 100 -2.42 15.93 -2.74
CA LYS A 100 -1.32 16.89 -2.50
C LYS A 100 -1.74 17.74 -1.31
N PHE A 101 -0.86 17.92 -0.33
CA PHE A 101 -1.13 18.71 0.87
C PHE A 101 0.15 19.26 1.47
N GLU A 102 0.03 20.15 2.46
CA GLU A 102 1.19 20.64 3.22
C GLU A 102 1.25 19.94 4.59
N ASN A 103 2.46 19.58 5.02
CA ASN A 103 2.74 19.07 6.36
C ASN A 103 3.92 19.84 6.93
N ASN A 104 3.71 20.59 8.02
CA ASN A 104 4.75 21.42 8.66
C ASN A 104 5.50 22.36 7.68
N GLY A 105 4.77 22.94 6.72
CA GLY A 105 5.32 23.86 5.71
C GLY A 105 6.02 23.18 4.52
N GLU A 106 5.99 21.85 4.45
CA GLU A 106 6.56 21.08 3.34
C GLU A 106 5.47 20.48 2.45
N SER A 107 5.73 20.40 1.15
CA SER A 107 4.83 19.70 0.22
C SER A 107 4.88 18.20 0.46
N ALA A 108 3.71 17.62 0.72
CA ALA A 108 3.49 16.20 0.94
C ALA A 108 2.53 15.61 -0.10
N TYR A 109 2.80 14.37 -0.49
CA TYR A 109 2.12 13.70 -1.58
C TYR A 109 1.66 12.32 -1.12
N GLN A 110 0.35 12.09 -1.10
CA GLN A 110 -0.22 10.80 -0.75
C GLN A 110 -0.44 9.96 -1.99
N PHE A 111 0.01 8.71 -1.94
CA PHE A 111 -0.13 7.73 -2.99
C PHE A 111 -0.86 6.48 -2.48
N TRP A 112 -1.41 5.72 -3.42
CA TRP A 112 -1.92 4.37 -3.20
C TRP A 112 -1.52 3.42 -4.32
N THR A 113 -1.40 2.14 -3.98
CA THR A 113 -0.95 1.09 -4.90
C THR A 113 -2.16 0.35 -5.48
N PHE A 114 -2.36 0.43 -6.79
CA PHE A 114 -3.37 -0.37 -7.47
C PHE A 114 -2.85 -1.79 -7.67
N THR A 115 -3.23 -2.71 -6.78
CA THR A 115 -2.87 -4.14 -6.87
C THR A 115 -3.91 -5.01 -6.16
N ASP A 116 -4.02 -6.24 -6.63
CA ASP A 116 -4.81 -7.29 -5.97
C ASP A 116 -4.11 -7.91 -4.77
N TRP A 117 -4.88 -8.69 -4.02
CA TRP A 117 -4.40 -9.50 -2.90
C TRP A 117 -3.81 -10.83 -3.37
N SER A 118 -4.26 -11.39 -4.50
CA SER A 118 -3.67 -12.58 -5.13
C SER A 118 -3.39 -13.74 -4.16
N THR A 119 -4.24 -13.97 -3.15
CA THR A 119 -4.02 -15.02 -2.14
C THR A 119 -4.96 -16.21 -2.36
N GLN A 120 -4.43 -17.27 -2.96
CA GLN A 120 -4.89 -18.66 -2.79
C GLN A 120 -3.86 -19.36 -1.88
N ASP A 121 -3.76 -18.98 -0.59
CA ASP A 121 -2.86 -19.54 0.44
C ASP A 121 -1.52 -18.80 0.67
N GLY A 122 -1.15 -18.57 1.94
CA GLY A 122 0.17 -18.08 2.37
C GLY A 122 0.29 -16.58 2.68
N TYR A 123 1.49 -16.14 3.09
CA TYR A 123 1.77 -14.73 3.34
C TYR A 123 1.71 -13.94 2.05
N ASN A 124 0.98 -12.83 2.04
CA ASN A 124 1.07 -11.87 0.96
C ASN A 124 2.35 -11.01 1.07
N LEU A 125 3.53 -11.64 1.28
CA LEU A 125 4.84 -10.96 1.28
C LEU A 125 5.12 -10.25 -0.05
N HIS A 126 4.36 -10.62 -1.08
CA HIS A 126 4.38 -9.96 -2.38
C HIS A 126 3.60 -8.64 -2.39
N ARG A 127 2.64 -8.45 -1.47
CA ARG A 127 1.96 -7.18 -1.24
C ARG A 127 2.86 -6.27 -0.45
N GLY A 128 2.98 -5.07 -0.99
CA GLY A 128 3.76 -4.02 -0.39
C GLY A 128 2.89 -3.03 0.35
N ILE A 129 3.41 -1.82 0.46
CA ILE A 129 2.69 -0.67 0.97
C ILE A 129 1.43 -0.38 0.13
N ASP A 130 0.28 -0.27 0.80
CA ASP A 130 -1.02 -0.04 0.18
C ASP A 130 -1.23 1.44 -0.12
N ARG A 131 -0.88 2.27 0.85
CA ARG A 131 -0.99 3.73 0.80
C ARG A 131 0.18 4.34 1.54
N PHE A 132 0.69 5.46 1.05
CA PHE A 132 1.86 6.10 1.65
C PHE A 132 1.90 7.59 1.41
N VAL A 133 2.66 8.28 2.26
CA VAL A 133 2.95 9.70 2.11
C VAL A 133 4.43 9.87 1.80
N TYR A 134 4.72 10.61 0.74
CA TYR A 134 6.06 10.98 0.31
C TYR A 134 6.26 12.49 0.51
N ILE A 135 7.40 12.86 1.08
CA ILE A 135 7.88 14.24 1.13
C ILE A 135 9.23 14.29 0.40
N PRO A 136 9.43 15.19 -0.57
CA PRO A 136 10.73 15.39 -1.21
C PRO A 136 11.86 15.55 -0.18
N ASP A 137 13.03 14.99 -0.47
CA ASP A 137 14.21 14.98 0.39
C ASP A 137 14.10 14.19 1.72
N LYS A 138 12.89 13.81 2.15
CA LYS A 138 12.64 12.95 3.32
C LYS A 138 12.29 11.51 2.96
N GLY A 139 11.76 11.28 1.75
CA GLY A 139 11.33 9.96 1.30
C GLY A 139 9.90 9.63 1.75
N ILE A 140 9.62 8.34 1.93
CA ILE A 140 8.32 7.87 2.42
C ILE A 140 8.28 8.07 3.94
N VAL A 141 7.33 8.89 4.39
CA VAL A 141 7.20 9.35 5.78
C VAL A 141 5.94 8.86 6.48
N GLY A 142 5.12 8.11 5.77
CA GLY A 142 3.92 7.50 6.32
C GLY A 142 3.45 6.35 5.45
N GLY A 143 2.80 5.38 6.06
CA GLY A 143 2.41 4.16 5.36
C GLY A 143 1.17 3.50 5.94
N SER A 144 0.55 2.67 5.12
CA SER A 144 -0.50 1.74 5.50
C SER A 144 -0.23 0.39 4.84
N TYR A 145 -0.32 -0.67 5.64
CA TYR A 145 -0.12 -2.06 5.24
C TYR A 145 -1.35 -2.84 5.70
N ASP A 146 -2.43 -2.79 4.92
CA ASP A 146 -3.74 -3.30 5.32
C ASP A 146 -3.73 -4.79 5.62
N PHE A 147 -2.93 -5.55 4.86
CA PHE A 147 -2.76 -6.99 5.09
C PHE A 147 -2.26 -7.28 6.50
N TYR A 148 -1.44 -6.41 7.10
CA TYR A 148 -0.94 -6.61 8.45
C TYR A 148 -2.03 -6.51 9.52
N PHE A 149 -3.11 -5.77 9.23
CA PHE A 149 -4.23 -5.52 10.16
C PHE A 149 -5.48 -6.35 9.85
N LEU A 150 -5.52 -7.11 8.75
CA LEU A 150 -6.70 -7.89 8.34
C LEU A 150 -6.76 -9.32 8.96
N PHE A 151 -5.64 -9.91 9.37
CA PHE A 151 -5.59 -11.33 9.78
C PHE A 151 -6.16 -11.66 11.17
N GLU A 152 -7.48 -11.88 11.24
CA GLU A 152 -8.24 -12.21 12.46
C GLU A 152 -7.79 -13.49 13.22
N GLU A 153 -7.08 -14.43 12.57
CA GLU A 153 -6.67 -15.71 13.18
C GLU A 153 -5.17 -16.02 13.07
N ASN A 154 -4.69 -16.89 13.99
CA ASN A 154 -3.33 -17.44 14.06
C ASN A 154 -2.80 -17.90 12.70
N TRP A 155 -1.72 -17.27 12.22
CA TRP A 155 -0.97 -17.81 11.08
C TRP A 155 0.56 -17.67 11.24
N GLY A 156 1.20 -18.82 11.46
CA GLY A 156 2.65 -19.07 11.44
C GLY A 156 3.48 -18.39 12.53
N PHE A 157 3.71 -17.07 12.42
CA PHE A 157 4.54 -16.27 13.33
C PHE A 157 3.77 -15.18 14.11
N ILE A 158 2.46 -15.06 13.87
CA ILE A 158 1.59 -14.15 14.62
C ILE A 158 1.03 -14.92 15.81
N GLU A 159 1.51 -14.61 17.00
CA GLU A 159 1.03 -15.21 18.25
C GLU A 159 -0.46 -14.91 18.49
N LYS A 160 -1.18 -15.93 18.96
CA LYS A 160 -2.58 -15.86 19.39
C LYS A 160 -2.71 -14.84 20.52
N GLY A 161 -3.71 -13.96 20.45
CA GLY A 161 -4.08 -13.10 21.57
C GLY A 161 -3.44 -11.72 21.62
N ARG A 162 -2.85 -11.21 20.53
CA ARG A 162 -2.71 -9.74 20.41
C ARG A 162 -4.05 -9.18 19.92
N ASP A 163 -4.65 -8.26 20.68
CA ASP A 163 -5.81 -7.45 20.29
C ASP A 163 -5.44 -6.51 19.12
N ARG A 164 -5.13 -7.07 17.94
CA ARG A 164 -4.80 -6.30 16.73
C ARG A 164 -6.04 -5.98 15.89
N HIS A 165 -7.12 -6.73 16.08
CA HIS A 165 -8.38 -6.57 15.36
C HIS A 165 -9.38 -5.79 16.19
N THR A 166 -9.25 -4.47 16.15
CA THR A 166 -10.28 -3.56 16.69
C THR A 166 -11.29 -3.12 15.63
N LYS A 167 -11.15 -3.61 14.39
CA LYS A 167 -11.95 -3.21 13.23
C LYS A 167 -12.41 -4.40 12.42
N THR A 168 -13.67 -4.39 12.05
CA THR A 168 -14.29 -5.30 11.08
C THR A 168 -13.73 -5.07 9.67
N ARG A 169 -13.94 -6.04 8.76
CA ARG A 169 -13.59 -5.88 7.32
C ARG A 169 -14.25 -4.65 6.69
N ASP A 170 -15.49 -4.33 7.08
CA ASP A 170 -16.18 -3.12 6.60
C ASP A 170 -15.52 -1.84 7.10
N GLU A 171 -15.12 -1.77 8.38
CA GLU A 171 -14.41 -0.61 8.92
C GLU A 171 -13.01 -0.45 8.32
N LEU A 172 -12.32 -1.56 8.05
CA LEU A 172 -11.04 -1.54 7.34
C LEU A 172 -11.25 -1.08 5.90
N TRP A 173 -12.28 -1.55 5.22
CA TRP A 173 -12.62 -1.09 3.88
C TRP A 173 -12.94 0.41 3.85
N GLN A 174 -13.63 0.94 4.86
CA GLN A 174 -13.82 2.40 4.97
C GLN A 174 -12.49 3.14 5.15
N ASN A 175 -11.55 2.62 5.94
CA ASN A 175 -10.21 3.22 6.02
C ASN A 175 -9.47 3.21 4.67
N VAL A 176 -9.68 2.17 3.85
CA VAL A 176 -9.13 2.11 2.49
C VAL A 176 -9.73 3.20 1.61
N LEU A 177 -11.06 3.34 1.62
CA LEU A 177 -11.77 4.35 0.82
C LEU A 177 -11.45 5.80 1.25
N GLU A 178 -11.28 6.01 2.55
CA GLU A 178 -10.83 7.28 3.14
C GLU A 178 -9.31 7.50 3.00
N GLU A 179 -8.62 6.52 2.44
CA GLU A 179 -7.18 6.50 2.22
C GLU A 179 -6.35 6.84 3.46
N LYS A 180 -6.73 6.29 4.63
CA LYS A 180 -6.03 6.56 5.88
C LYS A 180 -4.59 6.05 5.83
N VAL A 181 -3.67 6.88 6.32
CA VAL A 181 -2.25 6.62 6.44
C VAL A 181 -1.77 7.09 7.81
N MET A 182 -0.83 6.36 8.42
CA MET A 182 -0.14 6.81 9.63
C MET A 182 1.17 7.49 9.25
N LEU A 183 1.33 8.76 9.64
CA LEU A 183 2.60 9.48 9.52
C LEU A 183 3.56 9.08 10.64
N ALA A 184 4.86 9.15 10.36
CA ALA A 184 5.92 8.99 11.34
C ALA A 184 5.76 9.99 12.51
N GLU A 185 6.02 9.54 13.73
CA GLU A 185 5.80 10.34 14.96
C GLU A 185 6.64 11.61 14.96
N GLU A 186 7.82 11.57 14.35
CA GLU A 186 8.76 12.71 14.27
C GLU A 186 8.26 13.85 13.38
N LEU A 187 7.15 13.64 12.65
CA LEU A 187 6.55 14.62 11.74
C LEU A 187 5.17 15.09 12.19
N LYS A 188 4.69 14.63 13.36
CA LYS A 188 3.45 15.11 13.99
C LYS A 188 3.65 16.40 14.77
#